data_AF-A0A9D6CP94-F1
#
_entry.id   AF-A0A9D6CP94-F1
#
_cell.length_a   1.000
_cell.length_b   1.000
_cell.length_c   1.000
_cell.angle_alpha   90.00
_cell.angle_beta   90.00
_cell.angle_gamma   90.00
#
_symmetry.space_group_name_H-M   'P 1'
#
loop_
_entity.id
_entity.type
_entity.pdbx_description
1 polymer ?
#
loop_
_entity_poly.entity_id
_entity_poly.type
_entity_poly.pdbx_seq_one_letter_code
_entity_poly.pdbx_strand_id
1 'polypeptide(L)'
;MVVRLMQLPPEKRREMLRNNPRLRNLPSDQRERLMDRLRQFDAMPEEERELLIQRYQLFARLRPEQQDLARDLYQRWSKMPRERRTAMTKALQRLRGLTPEERDGALTDDRLTKKFSGDELEMLGELSDLADQPPPPRPPPPPRRR
;
A
#
# COMPACT_ATOMS: atom_id res chain seq x y z
N MET A 1 3.06 -7.62 -12.53
CA MET A 1 4.38 -8.19 -12.93
C MET A 1 5.20 -8.68 -11.74
N VAL A 2 5.41 -7.86 -10.70
CA VAL A 2 6.12 -8.24 -9.46
C VAL A 2 5.46 -9.43 -8.74
N VAL A 3 4.13 -9.48 -8.72
CA VAL A 3 3.33 -10.58 -8.14
C VAL A 3 3.64 -11.95 -8.76
N ARG A 4 4.03 -11.97 -10.04
CA ARG A 4 4.36 -13.20 -10.77
C ARG A 4 5.75 -13.72 -10.37
N LEU A 5 6.68 -12.84 -9.99
CA LEU A 5 7.99 -13.24 -9.47
C LEU A 5 7.86 -13.86 -8.08
N MET A 6 7.03 -13.29 -7.20
CA MET A 6 6.83 -13.80 -5.84
C MET A 6 6.31 -15.25 -5.81
N GLN A 7 5.43 -15.59 -6.75
CA GLN A 7 4.86 -16.93 -6.90
C GLN A 7 5.78 -17.97 -7.57
N LEU A 8 6.88 -17.53 -8.19
CA LEU A 8 7.81 -18.43 -8.88
C LEU A 8 8.94 -18.91 -7.95
N PRO A 9 9.47 -20.12 -8.14
CA PRO A 9 10.67 -20.57 -7.44
C PRO A 9 11.92 -19.75 -7.84
N PRO A 10 12.97 -19.72 -7.00
CA PRO A 10 14.14 -18.86 -7.20
C PRO A 10 14.82 -19.04 -8.57
N GLU A 11 14.86 -20.26 -9.10
CA GLU A 11 15.39 -20.55 -10.44
C GLU A 11 14.57 -19.87 -11.54
N LYS A 12 13.25 -19.97 -11.47
CA LYS A 12 12.33 -19.33 -12.43
C LYS A 12 12.36 -17.81 -12.32
N ARG A 13 12.62 -17.25 -11.13
CA ARG A 13 12.82 -15.79 -10.97
C ARG A 13 14.07 -15.30 -11.71
N ARG A 14 15.18 -16.05 -11.63
CA ARG A 14 16.43 -15.73 -12.36
C ARG A 14 16.21 -15.78 -13.87
N GLU A 15 15.50 -16.79 -14.36
CA GLU A 15 15.10 -16.90 -15.76
C GLU A 15 14.26 -15.70 -16.20
N MET A 16 13.26 -15.30 -15.42
CA MET A 16 12.45 -14.11 -15.68
C MET A 16 13.27 -12.82 -15.73
N LEU A 17 14.24 -12.64 -14.83
CA LEU A 17 15.13 -11.46 -14.84
C LEU A 17 16.03 -11.40 -16.08
N ARG A 18 16.46 -12.57 -16.57
CA ARG A 18 17.28 -12.68 -17.79
C ARG A 18 16.45 -12.46 -19.05
N ASN A 19 15.24 -13.02 -19.09
CA ASN A 19 14.36 -12.98 -20.25
C ASN A 19 13.56 -11.68 -20.36
N ASN A 20 13.35 -10.95 -19.27
CA ASN A 20 12.58 -9.72 -19.30
C ASN A 20 13.45 -8.46 -19.51
N PRO A 21 13.30 -7.72 -20.62
CA PRO A 21 14.15 -6.57 -20.93
C PRO A 21 14.00 -5.43 -19.90
N ARG A 22 12.80 -5.23 -19.33
CA ARG A 22 12.59 -4.22 -18.28
C ARG A 22 13.37 -4.53 -17.01
N LEU A 23 13.50 -5.82 -16.66
CA LEU A 23 14.24 -6.25 -15.48
C LEU A 23 15.75 -6.35 -15.74
N ARG A 24 16.14 -6.71 -16.96
CA ARG A 24 17.55 -6.75 -17.38
C ARG A 24 18.18 -5.36 -17.35
N ASN A 25 17.40 -4.35 -17.72
CA ASN A 25 17.83 -2.94 -17.70
C ASN A 25 17.81 -2.32 -16.30
N LEU A 26 17.40 -3.06 -15.25
CA LEU A 26 17.46 -2.53 -13.89
C LEU A 26 18.93 -2.39 -13.43
N PRO A 27 19.27 -1.28 -12.74
CA PRO A 27 20.54 -1.12 -12.06
C PRO A 27 20.84 -2.31 -11.13
N SER A 28 22.11 -2.67 -10.97
CA SER A 28 22.53 -3.79 -10.12
C SER A 28 22.00 -3.67 -8.69
N ASP A 29 21.96 -2.46 -8.14
CA ASP A 29 21.41 -2.16 -6.82
C ASP A 29 19.91 -2.47 -6.70
N GLN A 30 19.11 -2.11 -7.72
CA GLN A 30 17.68 -2.45 -7.78
C GLN A 30 17.45 -3.96 -7.88
N ARG A 31 18.30 -4.67 -8.64
CA ARG A 31 18.24 -6.14 -8.73
C ARG A 31 18.57 -6.81 -7.41
N GLU A 32 19.58 -6.32 -6.69
CA GLU A 32 19.94 -6.83 -5.36
C GLU A 32 18.80 -6.61 -4.36
N ARG A 33 18.22 -5.40 -4.31
CA ARG A 33 17.06 -5.10 -3.45
C ARG A 33 15.85 -5.99 -3.76
N LEU A 34 15.59 -6.25 -5.05
CA LEU A 34 14.51 -7.13 -5.46
C LEU A 34 14.77 -8.57 -5.02
N MET A 35 15.99 -9.08 -5.20
CA MET A 35 16.40 -10.40 -4.71
C MET A 35 16.24 -10.51 -3.21
N ASP A 36 16.61 -9.47 -2.48
CA ASP A 36 16.50 -9.50 -1.04
C ASP A 36 15.06 -9.51 -0.55
N ARG A 37 14.21 -8.66 -1.13
CA ARG A 37 12.76 -8.68 -0.86
C ARG A 37 12.15 -10.04 -1.14
N LEU A 38 12.58 -10.71 -2.22
CA LEU A 38 12.10 -12.04 -2.56
C LEU A 38 12.58 -13.10 -1.56
N ARG A 39 13.81 -13.01 -1.04
CA ARG A 39 14.29 -13.87 0.05
C ARG A 39 13.49 -13.66 1.33
N GLN A 40 13.21 -12.39 1.70
CA GLN A 40 12.37 -12.07 2.86
C GLN A 40 10.94 -12.60 2.67
N PHE A 41 10.40 -12.48 1.47
CA PHE A 41 9.09 -13.04 1.13
C PHE A 41 9.06 -14.57 1.28
N ASP A 42 10.10 -15.29 0.87
CA ASP A 42 10.14 -16.74 1.06
C ASP A 42 10.39 -17.16 2.52
N ALA A 43 11.01 -16.30 3.32
CA ALA A 43 11.23 -16.52 4.75
C ALA A 43 9.98 -16.19 5.61
N MET A 44 8.97 -15.54 5.04
CA MET A 44 7.69 -15.28 5.72
C MET A 44 6.87 -16.56 5.86
N PRO A 45 6.00 -16.67 6.89
CA PRO A 45 5.04 -17.76 6.99
C PRO A 45 4.11 -17.78 5.77
N GLU A 46 3.66 -18.97 5.39
CA GLU A 46 2.84 -19.18 4.19
C GLU A 46 1.56 -18.34 4.20
N GLU A 47 0.89 -18.23 5.36
CA GLU A 47 -0.30 -17.39 5.53
C GLU A 47 -0.04 -15.91 5.21
N GLU A 48 1.08 -15.34 5.66
CA GLU A 48 1.43 -13.95 5.33
C GLU A 48 1.80 -13.79 3.86
N ARG A 49 2.45 -14.80 3.26
CA ARG A 49 2.80 -14.81 1.84
C ARG A 49 1.54 -14.82 0.98
N GLU A 50 0.59 -15.68 1.30
CA GLU A 50 -0.70 -15.77 0.59
C GLU A 50 -1.51 -14.48 0.75
N LEU A 51 -1.61 -13.94 1.97
CA LEU A 51 -2.29 -12.66 2.21
C LEU A 51 -1.65 -11.53 1.39
N LEU A 52 -0.32 -11.49 1.33
CA LEU A 52 0.40 -10.49 0.55
C LEU A 52 0.17 -10.67 -0.95
N ILE A 53 0.23 -11.91 -1.47
CA ILE A 53 -0.09 -12.22 -2.86
C ILE A 53 -1.52 -11.79 -3.20
N GLN A 54 -2.50 -12.14 -2.36
CA GLN A 54 -3.90 -11.75 -2.57
C GLN A 54 -4.06 -10.23 -2.61
N ARG A 55 -3.46 -9.50 -1.66
CA ARG A 55 -3.46 -8.04 -1.67
C ARG A 55 -2.83 -7.48 -2.94
N TYR A 56 -1.70 -8.04 -3.36
CA TYR A 56 -1.05 -7.65 -4.62
C TYR A 56 -1.94 -7.90 -5.84
N GLN A 57 -2.67 -9.01 -5.89
CA GLN A 57 -3.60 -9.31 -6.98
C GLN A 57 -4.79 -8.36 -6.99
N LEU A 58 -5.43 -8.15 -5.83
CA LEU A 58 -6.56 -7.23 -5.69
C LEU A 58 -6.15 -5.79 -6.06
N PHE A 59 -5.01 -5.33 -5.56
CA PHE A 59 -4.49 -4.01 -5.88
C PHE A 59 -4.09 -3.87 -7.35
N ALA A 60 -3.53 -4.91 -7.96
CA ALA A 60 -3.18 -4.90 -9.39
C ALA A 60 -4.42 -4.88 -10.31
N ARG A 61 -5.61 -5.25 -9.80
CA ARG A 61 -6.89 -5.11 -10.51
C ARG A 61 -7.43 -3.67 -10.48
N LEU A 62 -6.99 -2.84 -9.53
CA LEU A 62 -7.37 -1.42 -9.48
C LEU A 62 -6.80 -0.68 -10.69
N ARG A 63 -7.53 0.35 -11.13
CA ARG A 63 -7.08 1.24 -12.21
C ARG A 63 -5.75 1.91 -11.84
N PRO A 64 -4.86 2.15 -12.81
CA PRO A 64 -3.54 2.73 -12.54
C PRO A 64 -3.64 4.08 -11.81
N GLU A 65 -4.65 4.90 -12.11
CA GLU A 65 -4.91 6.18 -11.43
C GLU A 65 -5.23 5.98 -9.94
N GLN A 66 -6.08 5.01 -9.59
CA GLN A 66 -6.37 4.70 -8.19
C GLN A 66 -5.16 4.13 -7.45
N GLN A 67 -4.32 3.36 -8.15
CA GLN A 67 -3.07 2.89 -7.55
C GLN A 67 -2.11 4.04 -7.24
N ASP A 68 -2.06 5.06 -8.10
CA ASP A 68 -1.19 6.21 -7.91
C ASP A 68 -1.71 7.10 -6.78
N LEU A 69 -3.02 7.37 -6.78
CA LEU A 69 -3.70 8.08 -5.70
C LEU A 69 -3.46 7.41 -4.35
N ALA A 70 -3.66 6.09 -4.27
CA ALA A 70 -3.39 5.32 -3.06
C ALA A 70 -1.93 5.46 -2.60
N ARG A 71 -0.96 5.42 -3.52
CA ARG A 71 0.46 5.59 -3.15
C ARG A 71 0.73 6.99 -2.61
N ASP A 72 0.17 8.01 -3.23
CA ASP A 72 0.35 9.40 -2.81
C ASP A 72 -0.26 9.65 -1.43
N LEU A 73 -1.52 9.27 -1.22
CA LEU A 73 -2.21 9.38 0.07
C LEU A 73 -1.45 8.67 1.19
N TYR A 74 -1.01 7.42 0.96
CA TYR A 74 -0.21 6.68 1.94
C TYR A 74 1.16 7.31 2.20
N GLN A 75 1.80 7.92 1.19
CA GLN A 75 3.04 8.67 1.39
C GLN A 75 2.81 9.91 2.24
N ARG A 76 1.81 10.73 1.94
CA ARG A 76 1.46 11.92 2.73
C ARG A 76 1.15 11.53 4.16
N TRP A 77 0.31 10.51 4.36
CA TRP A 77 0.00 9.95 5.67
C TRP A 77 1.25 9.51 6.43
N SER A 78 2.19 8.80 5.78
CA SER A 78 3.42 8.35 6.42
C SER A 78 4.34 9.50 6.86
N LYS A 79 4.28 10.65 6.17
CA LYS A 79 5.05 11.85 6.50
C LYS A 79 4.44 12.64 7.66
N MET A 80 3.16 12.44 7.97
CA MET A 80 2.49 13.17 9.05
C MET A 80 3.06 12.81 10.43
N PRO A 81 2.98 13.75 11.41
CA PRO A 81 3.29 13.46 12.81
C PRO A 81 2.46 12.30 13.35
N ARG A 82 3.04 11.50 14.26
CA ARG A 82 2.37 10.32 14.82
C ARG A 82 1.07 10.67 15.56
N GLU A 83 1.04 11.80 16.27
CA GLU A 83 -0.18 12.31 16.92
C GLU A 83 -1.29 12.58 15.90
N ARG A 84 -0.95 13.25 14.79
CA ARG A 84 -1.91 13.56 13.72
C ARG A 84 -2.46 12.30 13.08
N ARG A 85 -1.59 11.33 12.73
CA ARG A 85 -2.00 10.00 12.26
C ARG A 85 -2.95 9.30 13.23
N THR A 86 -2.71 9.42 14.53
CA THR A 86 -3.55 8.80 15.56
C THR A 86 -4.93 9.45 15.61
N ALA A 87 -5.00 10.78 15.55
CA ALA A 87 -6.27 11.51 15.48
C ALA A 87 -7.06 11.15 14.21
N MET A 88 -6.40 11.15 13.05
CA MET A 88 -7.03 10.79 11.78
C MET A 88 -7.47 9.32 11.75
N THR A 89 -6.70 8.39 12.33
CA THR A 89 -7.09 6.97 12.40
C THR A 89 -8.39 6.79 13.18
N LYS A 90 -8.56 7.53 14.29
CA LYS A 90 -9.81 7.53 15.07
C LYS A 90 -10.99 8.09 14.26
N ALA A 91 -10.76 9.15 13.49
CA ALA A 91 -11.77 9.70 12.59
C ALA A 91 -12.14 8.70 11.49
N LEU A 92 -11.14 8.11 10.82
CA LEU A 92 -11.31 7.11 9.78
C LEU A 92 -12.08 5.86 10.27
N GLN A 93 -11.81 5.39 11.49
CA GLN A 93 -12.57 4.28 12.09
C GLN A 93 -14.05 4.60 12.25
N ARG A 94 -14.40 5.85 12.56
CA ARG A 94 -15.81 6.29 12.63
C ARG A 94 -16.43 6.33 11.24
N LEU A 95 -15.71 6.90 10.27
CA LEU A 95 -16.17 7.03 8.88
C LEU A 95 -16.36 5.65 8.20
N ARG A 96 -15.52 4.68 8.53
CA ARG A 96 -15.58 3.33 7.95
C ARG A 96 -16.88 2.58 8.26
N GLY A 97 -17.52 2.89 9.40
CA GLY A 97 -18.82 2.33 9.77
C GLY A 97 -20.01 3.02 9.10
N LEU A 98 -19.78 4.14 8.42
CA LEU A 98 -20.80 4.95 7.75
C LEU A 98 -20.86 4.64 6.25
N THR A 99 -22.03 4.85 5.67
CA THR A 99 -22.23 4.81 4.21
C THR A 99 -21.49 5.97 3.51
N PRO A 100 -21.22 5.89 2.19
CA PRO A 100 -20.56 6.97 1.45
C PRO A 100 -21.24 8.33 1.61
N GLU A 101 -22.57 8.36 1.63
CA GLU A 101 -23.37 9.57 1.79
C GLU A 101 -23.25 10.15 3.21
N GLU A 102 -23.31 9.29 4.23
CA GLU A 102 -23.13 9.72 5.63
C GLU A 102 -21.70 10.19 5.92
N ARG A 103 -20.70 9.68 5.18
CA ARG A 103 -19.32 10.16 5.31
C ARG A 103 -19.19 11.60 4.85
N ASP A 104 -19.83 12.00 3.75
CA ASP A 104 -19.77 13.38 3.26
C ASP A 104 -20.37 14.36 4.29
N GLY A 105 -21.51 13.99 4.87
CA GLY A 105 -22.11 14.71 5.99
C GLY A 105 -21.22 14.75 7.23
N ALA A 106 -20.54 13.65 7.55
CA ALA A 106 -19.60 13.62 8.67
C ALA A 106 -18.35 14.49 8.41
N LEU A 107 -17.81 14.51 7.18
CA LEU A 107 -16.65 15.34 6.82
C LEU A 107 -16.96 16.83 6.90
N THR A 108 -18.21 17.23 6.65
CA THR A 108 -18.69 18.60 6.76
C THR A 108 -19.18 18.97 8.18
N ASP A 109 -19.17 18.03 9.12
CA ASP A 109 -19.59 18.26 10.50
C ASP A 109 -18.70 19.30 11.22
N ASP A 110 -19.32 20.16 12.03
CA ASP A 110 -18.66 21.22 12.79
C ASP A 110 -17.55 20.68 13.71
N ARG A 111 -17.67 19.42 14.22
CA ARG A 111 -16.65 18.81 15.08
C ARG A 111 -15.40 18.40 14.31
N LEU A 112 -15.56 17.97 13.05
CA LEU A 112 -14.45 17.54 12.20
C LEU A 112 -13.77 18.76 11.56
N THR A 113 -14.54 19.71 11.05
CA THR A 113 -14.05 20.98 10.49
C THR A 113 -13.36 21.89 11.51
N LYS A 114 -13.73 21.85 12.80
CA LYS A 114 -12.98 22.54 13.86
C LYS A 114 -11.68 21.84 14.26
N LYS A 115 -11.57 20.53 14.04
CA LYS A 115 -10.45 19.72 14.54
C LYS A 115 -9.39 19.42 13.49
N PHE A 116 -9.82 19.33 12.23
CA PHE A 116 -9.00 18.99 11.08
C PHE A 116 -9.07 20.11 10.05
N SER A 117 -7.95 20.33 9.37
CA SER A 117 -7.84 21.30 8.27
C SER A 117 -8.57 20.78 7.04
N GLY A 118 -8.87 21.65 6.06
CA GLY A 118 -9.50 21.25 4.79
C GLY A 118 -8.77 20.08 4.11
N ASP A 119 -7.44 20.15 3.99
CA ASP A 119 -6.60 19.05 3.47
C ASP A 119 -6.72 17.75 4.29
N GLU A 120 -6.85 17.83 5.61
CA GLU A 120 -6.97 16.65 6.47
C GLU A 120 -8.35 15.99 6.30
N LEU A 121 -9.40 16.78 6.08
CA LEU A 121 -10.76 16.28 5.82
C LEU A 121 -10.87 15.65 4.42
N GLU A 122 -10.32 16.31 3.40
CA GLU A 122 -10.26 15.75 2.05
C GLU A 122 -9.50 14.41 2.07
N MET A 123 -8.35 14.37 2.75
CA MET A 123 -7.59 13.14 2.92
C MET A 123 -8.37 12.07 3.70
N LEU A 124 -9.17 12.44 4.71
CA LEU A 124 -10.02 11.49 5.43
C LEU A 124 -11.10 10.90 4.53
N GLY A 125 -11.69 11.70 3.65
CA GLY A 125 -12.65 11.23 2.65
C GLY A 125 -12.01 10.25 1.67
N GLU A 126 -10.89 10.65 1.07
CA GLU A 126 -10.16 9.83 0.11
C GLU A 126 -9.62 8.54 0.73
N LEU A 127 -9.09 8.60 1.96
CA LEU A 127 -8.66 7.42 2.71
C LEU A 127 -9.83 6.54 3.11
N SER A 128 -11.02 7.10 3.34
CA SER A 128 -12.21 6.31 3.68
C SER A 128 -12.79 5.61 2.46
N ASP A 129 -12.75 6.22 1.27
CA ASP A 129 -13.06 5.54 0.02
C ASP A 129 -12.05 4.42 -0.25
N LEU A 130 -10.76 4.72 -0.07
CA LEU A 130 -9.69 3.75 -0.23
C LEU A 130 -9.70 2.65 0.86
N ALA A 131 -10.30 2.88 2.02
CA ALA A 131 -10.40 1.87 3.09
C ALA A 131 -11.36 0.72 2.75
N ASP A 132 -12.23 0.91 1.75
CA ASP A 132 -13.04 -0.14 1.13
C ASP A 132 -12.22 -0.94 0.11
N GLN A 133 -11.22 -0.31 -0.48
CA GLN A 133 -10.28 -0.92 -1.42
C GLN A 133 -9.13 -1.64 -0.69
N PRO A 134 -8.48 -2.64 -1.31
CA PRO A 134 -7.30 -3.28 -0.74
C PRO A 134 -6.18 -2.24 -0.54
N PRO A 135 -5.57 -2.14 0.65
CA PRO A 135 -4.46 -1.22 0.86
C PRO A 135 -3.30 -1.57 -0.07
N PRO A 136 -2.49 -0.57 -0.50
CA PRO A 136 -1.34 -0.82 -1.35
C PRO A 136 -0.43 -1.86 -0.67
N PRO A 137 -0.10 -2.95 -1.37
CA PRO A 137 0.70 -4.02 -0.80
C PRO A 137 2.09 -3.49 -0.47
N ARG A 138 2.48 -3.60 0.80
CA ARG A 138 3.79 -3.16 1.27
C ARG A 138 4.83 -4.22 0.88
N PRO A 139 5.92 -3.84 0.19
CA PRO A 139 6.98 -4.79 -0.05
C PRO A 139 7.59 -5.24 1.29
N PRO A 140 8.08 -6.48 1.40
CA PRO A 140 8.78 -6.94 2.59
C PRO A 140 9.94 -5.99 2.89
N PRO A 141 10.19 -5.69 4.18
CA PRO A 141 11.27 -4.79 4.56
C PRO A 141 12.61 -5.37 4.06
N PRO A 142 13.60 -4.51 3.73
CA PRO A 142 14.95 -4.99 3.47
C PRO A 142 15.47 -5.74 4.70
N PRO A 143 16.43 -6.67 4.51
CA PRO A 143 16.98 -7.43 5.61
C PRO A 143 17.67 -6.44 6.53
N ARG A 144 17.47 -6.60 7.84
CA ARG A 144 18.31 -5.89 8.82
C ARG A 144 19.72 -6.43 8.64
N ARG A 145 20.56 -5.73 7.87
CA ARG A 145 22.01 -5.97 7.89
C ARG A 145 22.45 -5.79 9.34
N ARG A 146 22.78 -6.90 10.00
CA ARG A 146 23.41 -6.92 11.32
C ARG A 146 24.84 -6.43 11.21
#